data_AF-A0AAW0JI02-F1
#
_entry.id   AF-A0AAW0JI02-F1
#
_cell.length_a   1.000
_cell.length_b   1.000
_cell.length_c   1.000
_cell.angle_alpha   90.00
_cell.angle_beta   90.00
_cell.angle_gamma   90.00
#
_symmetry.space_group_name_H-M   'P 1'
#
loop_
_entity.id
_entity.type
_entity.pdbx_description
1 polymer ?
#
loop_
_entity_poly.entity_id
_entity_poly.type
_entity_poly.pdbx_seq_one_letter_code
_entity_poly.pdbx_strand_id
1 'polypeptide(L)'
;MMNIFVGFVIVTFQEQGEQEYKNCELDKNQRQCVEYALKARPLRRYIPKNQHQYKVWYVVNSTYFEYLMFVLILLNTICLAMQHYGQSCLFKIAMNILNMLFTGLFTVEMILKLIAFKPKVGL
;
A
#
# COMPACT_ATOMS: atom_id res chain seq x y z
N MET A 1 0.12 -36.14 -21.32
CA MET A 1 0.20 -36.71 -19.96
C MET A 1 -0.03 -35.66 -18.86
N MET A 2 0.70 -34.54 -18.85
CA MET A 2 0.60 -33.52 -17.78
C MET A 2 -0.81 -32.91 -17.60
N ASN A 3 -1.50 -32.53 -18.67
CA ASN A 3 -2.82 -31.87 -18.56
C ASN A 3 -3.92 -32.77 -17.99
N ILE A 4 -3.84 -34.08 -18.22
CA ILE A 4 -4.81 -35.05 -17.69
C ILE A 4 -4.60 -35.24 -16.18
N PHE A 5 -3.33 -35.30 -15.75
CA PHE A 5 -2.99 -35.38 -14.33
C PHE A 5 -3.45 -34.13 -13.57
N VAL A 6 -3.19 -32.94 -14.12
CA VAL A 6 -3.66 -31.67 -13.55
C VAL A 6 -5.19 -31.63 -13.46
N GLY A 7 -5.90 -32.08 -14.50
CA GLY A 7 -7.36 -32.16 -14.49
C GLY A 7 -7.91 -33.07 -13.39
N PHE A 8 -7.34 -34.27 -13.22
CA PHE A 8 -7.73 -35.19 -12.16
C PHE A 8 -7.53 -34.59 -10.76
N VAL A 9 -6.37 -33.97 -10.52
CA VAL A 9 -6.06 -33.32 -9.24
C VAL A 9 -7.04 -32.19 -8.93
N ILE A 10 -7.38 -31.34 -9.92
CA ILE A 10 -8.34 -30.24 -9.71
C ILE A 10 -9.71 -30.80 -9.31
N VAL A 11 -10.21 -31.82 -10.01
CA VAL A 11 -11.52 -32.41 -9.74
C VAL A 11 -11.57 -33.03 -8.34
N THR A 12 -10.52 -33.77 -7.94
CA THR A 12 -10.48 -34.37 -6.60
C THR A 12 -10.42 -33.31 -5.50
N PHE A 13 -9.67 -32.22 -5.67
CA PHE A 13 -9.67 -31.12 -4.72
C PHE A 13 -11.00 -30.37 -4.64
N GLN A 14 -11.67 -30.17 -5.77
CA GLN A 14 -13.01 -29.57 -5.79
C GLN A 14 -14.02 -30.45 -5.06
N GLU A 15 -13.99 -31.77 -5.30
CA GLU A 15 -14.90 -32.71 -4.65
C GLU A 15 -14.65 -32.78 -3.13
N GLN A 16 -13.38 -32.81 -2.69
CA GLN A 16 -13.03 -32.76 -1.27
C GLN A 16 -13.48 -31.46 -0.61
N GLY A 17 -13.26 -30.31 -1.27
CA GLY A 17 -13.70 -29.01 -0.77
C GLY A 17 -15.22 -28.88 -0.68
N GLU A 18 -15.98 -29.51 -1.58
CA GLU A 18 -17.45 -29.48 -1.53
C GLU A 18 -18.03 -30.50 -0.54
N GLN A 19 -17.35 -31.63 -0.30
CA GLN A 19 -17.77 -32.63 0.68
C GLN A 19 -17.78 -32.10 2.12
N GLU A 20 -16.78 -31.31 2.51
CA GLU A 20 -16.70 -30.65 3.83
C GLU A 20 -17.94 -29.80 4.13
N TYR A 21 -18.61 -29.35 3.07
CA TYR A 21 -19.66 -28.36 3.10
C TYR A 21 -21.03 -28.90 2.67
N LYS A 22 -21.12 -30.20 2.35
CA LYS A 22 -22.29 -30.88 1.79
C LYS A 22 -23.53 -30.88 2.69
N ASN A 23 -23.33 -30.80 4.01
CA ASN A 23 -24.42 -30.78 5.01
C ASN A 23 -24.77 -29.38 5.52
N CYS A 24 -24.15 -28.34 4.95
CA CYS A 24 -24.37 -26.97 5.40
C CYS A 24 -25.30 -26.27 4.40
N GLU A 25 -26.43 -25.76 4.89
CA GLU A 25 -27.52 -25.20 4.07
C GLU A 25 -27.16 -23.89 3.37
N LEU A 26 -26.06 -23.24 3.78
CA LEU A 26 -25.64 -21.96 3.22
C LEU A 26 -24.84 -22.17 1.92
N ASP A 27 -25.08 -21.32 0.93
CA ASP A 27 -24.23 -21.23 -0.27
C ASP A 27 -22.83 -20.66 0.06
N LYS A 28 -21.84 -20.88 -0.82
CA LYS A 28 -20.46 -20.39 -0.65
C LYS A 28 -20.42 -18.88 -0.37
N ASN A 29 -21.22 -18.08 -1.08
CA ASN A 29 -21.27 -16.63 -0.90
C ASN A 29 -21.86 -16.23 0.47
N GLN A 30 -22.88 -16.96 0.91
CA GLN A 30 -23.54 -16.71 2.19
C GLN A 30 -22.59 -17.01 3.35
N ARG A 31 -21.83 -18.11 3.28
CA ARG A 31 -20.83 -18.44 4.29
C ARG A 31 -19.75 -17.38 4.40
N GLN A 32 -19.21 -16.91 3.28
CA GLN A 32 -18.20 -15.85 3.28
C GLN A 32 -18.75 -14.55 3.89
N CYS A 33 -20.01 -14.21 3.60
CA CYS A 33 -20.64 -13.04 4.20
C CYS A 33 -20.83 -13.19 5.72
N VAL A 34 -21.34 -14.35 6.18
CA VAL A 34 -21.54 -14.62 7.62
C VAL A 34 -20.20 -14.66 8.34
N GLU A 35 -19.20 -15.31 7.76
CA GLU A 35 -17.86 -15.39 8.33
C GLU A 35 -17.23 -13.99 8.45
N TYR A 36 -17.34 -13.16 7.41
CA TYR A 36 -16.87 -11.78 7.46
C TYR A 36 -17.60 -10.99 8.54
N ALA A 37 -18.93 -11.09 8.62
CA ALA A 37 -19.72 -10.39 9.62
C ALA A 37 -19.34 -10.79 11.05
N LEU A 38 -19.09 -12.08 11.29
CA LEU A 38 -18.71 -12.62 12.60
C LEU A 38 -17.26 -12.28 12.98
N LYS A 39 -16.35 -12.22 12.00
CA LYS A 39 -14.91 -11.99 12.23
C LYS A 39 -14.47 -10.54 12.11
N ALA A 40 -15.30 -9.66 11.52
CA ALA A 40 -14.96 -8.27 11.30
C ALA A 40 -14.66 -7.55 12.61
N ARG A 41 -13.54 -6.83 12.65
CA ARG A 41 -13.15 -5.95 13.76
C ARG A 41 -13.10 -4.51 13.27
N PRO A 42 -13.45 -3.53 14.12
CA PRO A 42 -13.40 -2.13 13.72
C PRO A 42 -11.97 -1.72 13.38
N LEU A 43 -11.80 -1.05 12.25
CA LEU A 43 -10.53 -0.47 11.85
C LEU A 43 -10.25 0.77 12.71
N ARG A 44 -9.04 0.85 13.28
CA ARG A 44 -8.62 2.01 14.08
C ARG A 44 -8.26 3.18 13.14
N ARG A 45 -9.14 4.18 13.03
CA ARG A 45 -8.83 5.48 12.39
C ARG A 45 -8.37 6.46 13.47
N TYR A 46 -7.19 7.07 13.30
CA TYR A 46 -6.70 8.12 14.21
C TYR A 46 -7.21 9.49 13.75
N ILE A 47 -7.85 10.26 14.64
CA ILE A 47 -8.30 11.63 14.41
C ILE A 47 -7.70 12.51 15.51
N PRO A 48 -6.87 13.52 15.18
CA PRO A 48 -6.26 14.40 16.17
C PRO A 48 -7.28 15.38 16.75
N LYS A 49 -7.16 15.72 18.05
CA LYS A 49 -8.04 16.67 18.75
C LYS A 49 -7.60 18.14 18.61
N ASN A 50 -6.30 18.39 18.44
CA ASN A 50 -5.75 19.74 18.39
C ASN A 50 -5.98 20.38 17.02
N GLN A 51 -6.37 21.67 16.98
CA GLN A 51 -6.68 22.37 15.72
C GLN A 51 -5.49 22.45 14.74
N HIS A 52 -4.29 22.75 15.23
CA HIS A 52 -3.09 22.82 14.38
C HIS A 52 -2.71 21.43 13.82
N GLN A 53 -2.75 20.40 14.66
CA GLN A 53 -2.47 19.02 14.24
C GLN A 53 -3.53 18.52 13.26
N TYR A 54 -4.80 18.90 13.45
CA TYR A 54 -5.89 18.56 12.54
C TYR A 54 -5.70 19.16 11.15
N LYS A 55 -5.25 20.42 11.05
CA LYS A 55 -4.92 21.03 9.75
C LYS A 55 -3.83 20.25 9.00
N VAL A 56 -2.75 19.88 9.70
CA VAL A 56 -1.66 19.09 9.10
C VAL A 56 -2.15 17.69 8.71
N TRP A 57 -2.90 17.03 9.59
CA TRP A 57 -3.48 15.71 9.32
C TRP A 57 -4.43 15.74 8.13
N TYR A 58 -5.25 16.79 8.00
CA TYR A 58 -6.16 16.97 6.87
C TYR A 58 -5.40 17.11 5.54
N VAL A 59 -4.33 17.89 5.51
CA VAL A 59 -3.49 18.04 4.31
C VAL A 59 -2.82 16.72 3.94
N VAL A 60 -2.21 16.04 4.90
CA VAL A 60 -1.47 14.79 4.67
C VAL A 60 -2.39 13.62 4.29
N ASN A 61 -3.62 13.59 4.80
CA ASN A 61 -4.64 12.59 4.45
C ASN A 61 -5.45 12.99 3.20
N SER A 62 -5.15 14.13 2.56
CA SER A 62 -5.85 14.56 1.35
C SER A 62 -5.38 13.74 0.14
N THR A 63 -6.32 13.37 -0.74
CA THR A 63 -6.02 12.66 -1.99
C THR A 63 -5.07 13.45 -2.89
N TYR A 64 -5.12 14.78 -2.86
CA TYR A 64 -4.18 15.63 -3.60
C TYR A 64 -2.73 15.43 -3.16
N PHE A 65 -2.50 15.28 -1.85
CA PHE A 65 -1.16 15.02 -1.30
C PHE A 65 -0.67 13.64 -1.71
N GLU A 66 -1.55 12.62 -1.70
CA GLU A 66 -1.21 11.27 -2.16
C GLU A 66 -0.80 11.26 -3.65
N TYR A 67 -1.55 11.94 -4.52
CA TYR A 67 -1.18 12.05 -5.94
C TYR A 67 0.13 12.82 -6.16
N LEU A 68 0.37 13.89 -5.39
CA LEU A 68 1.63 14.63 -5.46
C LEU A 68 2.81 13.71 -5.13
N MET A 69 2.72 12.95 -4.04
CA MET A 69 3.77 12.00 -3.65
C MET A 69 3.98 10.91 -4.70
N PHE A 70 2.89 10.39 -5.28
CA PHE A 70 2.97 9.42 -6.37
C PHE A 70 3.72 9.96 -7.58
N VAL A 71 3.41 11.19 -8.02
CA VAL A 71 4.13 11.85 -9.13
C VAL A 71 5.60 12.06 -8.79
N LEU A 72 5.95 12.46 -7.56
CA LEU A 72 7.35 12.59 -7.14
C LEU A 72 8.12 11.26 -7.21
N ILE A 73 7.49 10.14 -6.84
CA ILE A 73 8.09 8.81 -6.95
C ILE A 73 8.35 8.46 -8.42
N LEU A 74 7.39 8.72 -9.31
CA LEU A 74 7.57 8.49 -10.74
C LEU A 74 8.71 9.32 -11.32
N LEU A 75 8.76 10.61 -10.99
CA LEU A 75 9.84 11.50 -11.43
C LEU A 75 11.20 11.04 -10.89
N ASN A 76 11.30 10.66 -9.61
CA ASN A 76 12.53 10.13 -9.04
C ASN A 76 12.98 8.84 -9.75
N THR A 77 12.04 7.94 -10.05
CA THR A 77 12.33 6.70 -10.80
C THR A 77 12.89 7.00 -12.18
N ILE A 78 12.31 7.97 -12.91
CA ILE A 78 12.80 8.41 -14.22
C ILE A 78 14.20 9.04 -14.08
N CYS A 79 14.44 9.87 -13.06
CA CYS A 79 15.75 10.47 -12.80
C CYS A 79 16.84 9.41 -12.56
N LEU A 80 16.52 8.35 -11.82
CA LEU A 80 17.43 7.22 -11.61
C LEU A 80 17.66 6.45 -12.92
N ALA A 81 16.61 6.23 -13.73
CA ALA A 81 16.71 5.53 -15.01
C ALA A 81 17.53 6.28 -16.07
N MET A 82 17.60 7.61 -16.01
CA MET A 82 18.39 8.44 -16.94
C MET A 82 19.90 8.40 -16.69
N GLN A 83 20.37 7.77 -15.61
CA GLN A 83 21.80 7.62 -15.35
C GLN A 83 22.42 6.57 -16.28
N HIS A 84 23.48 6.95 -16.99
CA HIS A 84 24.20 6.09 -17.95
C HIS A 84 25.71 6.21 -17.76
N TYR A 85 26.50 5.30 -18.36
CA TYR A 85 27.97 5.39 -18.30
C TYR A 85 28.49 6.51 -19.22
N GLY A 86 29.55 7.22 -18.81
CA GLY A 86 30.17 8.28 -19.62
C GLY A 86 29.44 9.64 -19.63
N GLN A 87 28.67 9.97 -18.59
CA GLN A 87 27.92 11.24 -18.54
C GLN A 87 28.85 12.46 -18.42
N SER A 88 28.39 13.60 -18.94
CA SER A 88 29.08 14.87 -18.75
C SER A 88 29.10 15.29 -17.27
N CYS A 89 30.15 16.02 -16.87
CA CYS A 89 30.32 16.49 -15.49
C CYS A 89 29.11 17.30 -15.00
N LEU A 90 28.56 18.16 -15.86
CA LEU A 90 27.37 18.96 -15.56
C LEU A 90 26.13 18.10 -15.31
N PHE A 91 25.91 17.06 -16.11
CA PHE A 91 24.76 16.16 -15.94
C PHE A 91 24.84 15.39 -14.62
N LYS A 92 26.04 14.92 -14.25
CA LYS A 92 26.27 14.23 -12.97
C LYS A 92 25.97 15.13 -11.77
N ILE A 93 26.39 16.40 -11.82
CA ILE A 93 26.10 17.38 -10.76
C ILE A 93 24.60 17.64 -10.67
N ALA A 94 23.92 17.86 -11.80
CA ALA A 94 22.48 18.08 -11.84
C ALA A 94 21.69 16.89 -11.25
N MET A 95 22.06 15.65 -11.62
CA MET A 95 21.44 14.44 -11.07
C MET A 95 21.66 14.28 -9.57
N ASN A 96 22.84 14.65 -9.06
CA ASN A 96 23.10 14.62 -7.62
C ASN A 96 22.24 15.63 -6.85
N ILE A 97 22.06 16.83 -7.40
CA ILE A 97 21.18 17.86 -6.82
C ILE A 97 19.73 17.37 -6.81
N LEU A 98 19.24 16.78 -7.92
CA LEU A 98 17.89 16.23 -7.99
C LEU A 98 17.67 15.11 -6.97
N ASN A 99 18.62 14.18 -6.83
CA ASN A 99 18.54 13.11 -5.83
C ASN A 99 18.48 13.63 -4.39
N MET A 100 19.28 14.65 -4.08
CA MET A 100 19.23 15.32 -2.77
C MET A 100 17.89 16.02 -2.56
N LEU A 101 17.34 16.66 -3.59
CA LEU A 101 16.04 17.34 -3.54
C LEU A 101 14.90 16.35 -3.29
N PHE A 102 14.85 15.24 -4.03
CA PHE A 102 13.84 14.19 -3.79
C PHE A 102 13.94 13.63 -2.37
N THR A 103 15.16 13.35 -1.89
CA THR A 103 15.39 12.89 -0.53
C THR A 103 14.87 13.89 0.51
N GLY A 104 15.11 15.19 0.29
CA GLY A 104 14.58 16.26 1.13
C GLY A 104 13.05 16.28 1.14
N LEU A 105 12.40 16.19 -0.03
CA LEU A 105 10.94 16.18 -0.14
C LEU A 105 10.31 14.99 0.59
N PHE A 106 10.86 13.78 0.41
CA PHE A 106 10.38 12.59 1.12
C PHE A 106 10.63 12.69 2.63
N THR A 107 11.73 13.30 3.05
CA THR A 107 12.01 13.53 4.48
C THR A 107 11.00 14.51 5.09
N VAL A 108 10.69 15.60 4.40
CA VAL A 108 9.66 16.56 4.86
C VAL A 108 8.29 15.89 4.94
N GLU A 109 7.92 15.07 3.95
CA GLU A 109 6.69 14.29 3.97
C GLU A 109 6.62 13.35 5.18
N MET A 110 7.71 12.63 5.48
CA MET A 110 7.80 11.78 6.66
C MET A 110 7.59 12.57 7.96
N ILE A 111 8.21 13.74 8.09
CA ILE A 111 8.06 14.61 9.27
C ILE A 111 6.61 15.09 9.41
N LEU A 112 5.97 15.52 8.32
CA LEU A 112 4.56 15.92 8.32
C LEU A 112 3.64 14.77 8.78
N LYS A 113 3.89 13.54 8.30
CA LYS A 113 3.17 12.34 8.73
C LYS A 113 3.39 12.04 10.22
N LEU A 114 4.61 12.16 10.72
CA LEU A 114 4.90 11.95 12.14
C LEU A 114 4.16 12.95 13.04
N ILE A 115 4.13 14.23 12.64
CA ILE A 115 3.40 15.28 13.37
C ILE A 115 1.89 15.02 13.30
N ALA A 116 1.36 14.64 12.13
CA ALA A 116 -0.04 14.35 11.92
C ALA A 116 -0.53 13.16 12.77
N PHE A 117 0.19 12.03 12.72
CA PHE A 117 -0.25 10.78 13.31
C PHE A 117 0.24 10.53 14.73
N LYS A 118 1.15 11.37 15.27
CA LYS A 118 1.82 11.28 16.59
C LYS A 118 2.09 9.82 17.00
N PRO A 119 3.33 9.30 16.86
CA PRO A 119 3.62 7.92 17.23
C PRO A 119 3.12 7.65 18.65
N LYS A 120 2.25 6.64 18.80
CA LYS A 120 1.88 6.14 20.12
C LYS A 120 3.15 5.53 20.70
N VAL A 121 3.86 6.29 21.53
CA VAL A 121 4.88 5.74 22.41
C VAL A 121 4.13 4.81 23.34
N GLY A 122 4.22 3.51 23.05
CA GLY A 122 3.63 2.47 23.89
C GLY A 122 4.35 2.50 25.23
N LEU A 123 3.62 2.92 26.26
CA LEU A 123 3.93 2.69 27.66
C LEU A 123 2.84 1.75 28.18
#